data_AF-A0A2V9C9U8-F1
#
_entry.id   AF-A0A2V9C9U8-F1
#
_cell.length_a   1.000
_cell.length_b   1.000
_cell.length_c   1.000
_cell.angle_alpha   90.00
_cell.angle_beta   90.00
_cell.angle_gamma   90.00
#
_symmetry.space_group_name_H-M   'P 1'
#
loop_
_entity.id
_entity.type
_entity.pdbx_description
1 polymer ?
#
loop_
_entity_poly.entity_id
_entity_poly.type
_entity_poly.pdbx_seq_one_letter_code
_entity_poly.pdbx_strand_id
1 'polypeptide(L)'
;MTDWFARPVLHVTDVEASLRFYVNRLGFTSPWRYDEEGRAHVAQVDRQGCALILADTWSWGYRLLVVDDPDGNQLFFNYPNETASRKDS
;
A
#
# COMPACT_ATOMS: atom_id res chain seq x y z
N MET A 1 -7.91 -24.92 1.66
CA MET A 1 -7.80 -23.92 0.58
C MET A 1 -6.93 -22.81 1.11
N THR A 2 -5.90 -22.41 0.37
CA THR A 2 -5.12 -21.22 0.72
C THR A 2 -5.96 -20.02 0.29
N ASP A 3 -6.36 -19.17 1.24
CA ASP A 3 -7.05 -17.93 0.91
C ASP A 3 -6.03 -16.99 0.27
N TRP A 4 -6.17 -16.77 -1.04
CA TRP A 4 -5.37 -15.82 -1.77
C TRP A 4 -5.84 -14.42 -1.43
N PHE A 5 -4.93 -13.57 -0.96
CA PHE A 5 -5.22 -12.20 -0.56
C PHE A 5 -4.40 -11.24 -1.43
N ALA A 6 -5.09 -10.29 -2.07
CA ALA A 6 -4.46 -9.24 -2.86
C ALA A 6 -4.74 -7.87 -2.23
N ARG A 7 -3.76 -6.97 -2.32
CA ARG A 7 -3.87 -5.59 -1.83
C ARG A 7 -3.44 -4.62 -2.93
N PRO A 8 -4.39 -4.14 -3.75
CA PRO A 8 -4.08 -3.19 -4.82
C PRO A 8 -3.43 -1.93 -4.28
N VAL A 9 -2.46 -1.39 -5.04
CA VAL A 9 -1.85 -0.09 -4.78
C VAL A 9 -2.45 0.92 -5.74
N LEU A 10 -3.05 1.98 -5.21
CA LEU A 10 -3.64 3.08 -5.97
C LEU A 10 -2.71 4.29 -5.92
N HIS A 11 -2.42 4.85 -7.09
CA HIS A 11 -1.74 6.14 -7.16
C HIS A 11 -2.72 7.23 -6.77
N VAL A 12 -2.35 8.05 -5.80
CA VAL A 12 -3.16 9.21 -5.38
C VAL A 12 -2.28 10.45 -5.34
N THR A 13 -2.82 11.60 -5.71
CA THR A 13 -2.05 12.86 -5.70
C THR A 13 -1.83 13.42 -4.29
N ASP A 14 -2.70 13.05 -3.34
CA ASP A 14 -2.64 13.43 -1.92
C ASP A 14 -3.21 12.28 -1.08
N VAL A 15 -2.34 11.62 -0.31
CA VAL A 15 -2.68 10.48 0.54
C VAL A 15 -3.56 10.90 1.70
N GLU A 16 -3.34 12.08 2.29
CA GLU A 16 -4.11 12.57 3.43
C GLU A 16 -5.54 12.94 3.01
N ALA A 17 -5.71 13.57 1.84
CA ALA A 17 -7.02 13.80 1.26
C ALA A 17 -7.76 12.47 0.96
N SER A 18 -7.03 11.49 0.45
CA SER A 18 -7.58 10.16 0.16
C SER A 18 -7.98 9.41 1.44
N LEU A 19 -7.16 9.49 2.49
CA LEU A 19 -7.47 8.94 3.81
C LEU A 19 -8.78 9.53 4.36
N ARG A 20 -8.97 10.86 4.29
CA ARG A 20 -10.24 11.47 4.71
C ARG A 20 -11.43 10.92 3.93
N PHE A 21 -11.28 10.66 2.63
CA PHE A 21 -12.34 10.06 1.83
C PHE A 21 -12.62 8.61 2.25
N TYR A 22 -11.62 7.73 2.24
CA TYR A 22 -11.84 6.31 2.54
C TYR A 22 -12.25 6.08 4.00
N VAL A 23 -11.61 6.75 4.95
CA VAL A 23 -11.89 6.57 6.39
C VAL A 23 -13.16 7.30 6.77
N ASN A 24 -13.22 8.62 6.60
CA ASN A 24 -14.32 9.42 7.16
C ASN A 24 -15.60 9.30 6.33
N ARG A 25 -15.49 9.19 5.00
CA ARG A 25 -16.68 9.13 4.12
C ARG A 25 -17.13 7.71 3.84
N LEU A 26 -16.20 6.79 3.60
CA LEU A 26 -16.52 5.41 3.26
C LEU A 26 -16.41 4.43 4.43
N GLY A 27 -15.98 4.86 5.62
CA GLY A 27 -15.95 4.00 6.81
C GLY A 27 -14.92 2.88 6.75
N PHE A 28 -13.82 3.07 6.01
CA PHE A 28 -12.63 2.22 6.12
C PHE A 28 -11.89 2.54 7.43
N THR A 29 -11.03 1.64 7.88
CA THR A 29 -10.03 1.90 8.91
C THR A 29 -8.66 2.05 8.25
N SER A 30 -7.73 2.74 8.92
CA SER A 30 -6.35 2.89 8.45
C SER A 30 -5.40 2.20 9.43
N PRO A 31 -5.10 0.89 9.25
CA PRO A 31 -4.26 0.14 10.19
C PRO A 31 -2.80 0.59 10.17
N TRP A 32 -2.34 1.18 9.07
CA TRP A 32 -0.95 1.58 8.89
C TRP A 32 -0.82 2.74 7.90
N ARG A 33 0.15 3.61 8.16
CA ARG A 33 0.62 4.63 7.22
C ARG A 33 2.09 4.94 7.43
N TYR A 34 2.72 5.48 6.40
CA TYR A 34 4.06 6.04 6.41
C TYR A 34 3.99 7.55 6.20
N ASP A 35 4.54 8.28 7.18
CA ASP A 35 4.66 9.72 7.18
C ASP A 35 6.14 10.11 7.02
N GLU A 36 6.44 11.06 6.14
CA GLU A 36 7.75 11.70 5.99
C GLU A 36 7.55 13.22 6.01
N GLU A 37 8.39 13.94 6.75
CA GLU A 37 8.27 15.40 6.94
C GLU A 37 6.86 15.88 7.38
N GLY A 38 6.13 15.04 8.10
CA GLY A 38 4.78 15.34 8.59
C GLY A 38 3.66 15.18 7.55
N ARG A 39 3.98 14.63 6.36
CA ARG A 39 3.02 14.32 5.30
C ARG A 39 2.93 12.81 5.10
N ALA A 40 1.71 12.29 4.97
CA ALA A 40 1.49 10.91 4.59
C ALA A 40 1.86 10.69 3.12
N HIS A 41 2.68 9.66 2.86
CA HIS A 41 3.12 9.27 1.52
C HIS A 41 2.61 7.89 1.11
N VAL A 42 2.36 7.03 2.09
CA VAL A 42 1.73 5.73 1.86
C VAL A 42 0.77 5.45 3.00
N ALA A 43 -0.42 4.93 2.72
CA ALA A 43 -1.34 4.47 3.74
C ALA A 43 -2.09 3.21 3.29
N GLN A 44 -2.38 2.32 4.21
CA GLN A 44 -3.32 1.23 3.99
C GLN A 44 -4.69 1.63 4.49
N VAL A 45 -5.74 1.24 3.76
CA VAL A 45 -7.12 1.31 4.24
C VAL A 45 -7.79 -0.05 4.10
N ASP A 46 -8.53 -0.44 5.14
CA ASP A 46 -9.22 -1.73 5.22
C ASP A 46 -10.72 -1.55 5.47
N ARG A 47 -11.54 -2.36 4.79
CA ARG A 47 -12.96 -2.50 5.10
C ARG A 47 -13.47 -3.87 4.66
N GLN A 48 -13.96 -4.66 5.61
CA GLN A 48 -14.67 -5.92 5.36
C GLN A 48 -13.92 -6.88 4.41
N GLY A 49 -12.59 -7.00 4.57
CA GLY A 49 -11.75 -7.86 3.74
C GLY A 49 -11.24 -7.21 2.44
N CYS A 50 -11.69 -6.00 2.11
CA CYS A 50 -11.08 -5.17 1.07
C CYS A 50 -9.94 -4.35 1.69
N ALA A 51 -8.73 -4.50 1.16
CA ALA A 51 -7.56 -3.73 1.58
C ALA A 51 -6.96 -3.02 0.37
N LEU A 52 -6.65 -1.73 0.52
CA LEU A 52 -6.02 -0.90 -0.50
C LEU A 52 -4.78 -0.23 0.09
N ILE A 53 -3.73 -0.07 -0.72
CA ILE A 53 -2.64 0.85 -0.42
C ILE A 53 -2.84 2.13 -1.25
N LEU A 54 -2.75 3.28 -0.60
CA LEU A 54 -2.80 4.61 -1.20
C LEU A 54 -1.36 5.15 -1.18
N ALA A 55 -0.79 5.47 -2.33
CA ALA A 55 0.58 5.98 -2.41
C ALA A 55 0.67 7.18 -3.37
N ASP A 56 1.38 8.23 -2.98
CA ASP A 56 1.64 9.39 -3.84
C ASP A 56 2.99 9.35 -4.56
N THR A 57 3.83 8.37 -4.25
CA THR A 57 5.08 8.12 -4.98
C THR A 57 5.22 6.66 -5.39
N TRP A 58 5.88 6.44 -6.54
CA TRP A 58 6.19 5.11 -7.08
C TRP A 58 7.59 4.64 -6.67
N SER A 59 8.32 5.42 -5.88
CA SER A 59 9.71 5.15 -5.51
C SER A 59 9.79 4.64 -4.07
N TRP A 60 9.68 3.32 -3.94
CA TRP A 60 9.69 2.64 -2.64
C TRP A 60 11.10 2.32 -2.15
N GLY A 61 12.13 2.58 -2.96
CA GLY A 61 13.54 2.35 -2.61
C GLY A 61 13.96 0.88 -2.60
N TYR A 62 13.10 -0.06 -3.00
CA TYR A 62 13.41 -1.48 -3.12
C TYR A 62 12.86 -2.07 -4.42
N ARG A 63 13.43 -3.21 -4.82
CA ARG A 63 13.06 -3.89 -6.06
C ARG A 63 11.62 -4.41 -5.96
N LEU A 64 10.82 -4.10 -6.96
CA LEU A 64 9.44 -4.56 -7.11
C LEU A 64 9.30 -5.29 -8.46
N LEU A 65 8.60 -6.42 -8.47
CA LEU A 65 8.00 -6.95 -9.68
C LEU A 65 6.57 -6.41 -9.74
N VAL A 66 6.24 -5.74 -10.83
CA VAL A 66 4.87 -5.28 -11.12
C VAL A 66 4.31 -6.19 -12.21
N VAL A 67 3.13 -6.75 -11.98
CA VAL A 67 2.39 -7.57 -12.96
C VAL A 67 1.09 -6.86 -13.27
N ASP A 68 0.92 -6.46 -14.53
CA ASP A 68 -0.38 -6.08 -15.07
C ASP A 68 -1.17 -7.37 -15.37
N ASP A 69 -2.30 -7.57 -14.70
CA ASP A 69 -3.19 -8.68 -15.03
C ASP A 69 -4.10 -8.35 -16.23
N PRO A 70 -4.74 -9.34 -16.88
CA PRO A 70 -5.62 -9.11 -18.02
C PRO A 70 -6.84 -8.22 -17.74
N ASP A 71 -7.20 -8.04 -16.47
CA ASP A 71 -8.34 -7.24 -16.02
C ASP A 71 -7.96 -5.77 -15.74
N GLY A 72 -6.66 -5.43 -15.84
CA GLY A 72 -6.13 -4.08 -15.67
C GLY A 72 -5.68 -3.72 -14.25
N ASN A 73 -5.55 -4.70 -13.35
CA ASN A 73 -4.96 -4.45 -12.03
C ASN A 73 -3.43 -4.55 -12.08
N GLN A 74 -2.77 -3.78 -11.20
CA GLN A 74 -1.33 -3.91 -10.94
C GLN A 74 -1.08 -4.67 -9.64
N LEU A 75 -0.39 -5.81 -9.75
CA LEU A 75 0.06 -6.60 -8.62
C LEU A 75 1.53 -6.29 -8.33
N PHE A 76 1.83 -5.92 -7.09
CA PHE A 76 3.17 -5.61 -6.65
C PHE A 76 3.72 -6.76 -5.80
N PHE A 77 4.82 -7.34 -6.23
CA PHE A 77 5.54 -8.37 -5.50
C PHE A 77 6.84 -7.78 -4.94
N ASN A 78 6.92 -7.72 -3.62
CA ASN A 78 8.10 -7.26 -2.90
C ASN A 78 9.22 -8.30 -2.99
N TYR A 79 10.42 -7.89 -3.40
CA TYR A 79 11.62 -8.69 -3.13
C TYR A 79 12.08 -8.45 -1.69
N PRO A 80 12.70 -9.44 -1.03
CA PRO A 80 13.35 -9.22 0.26
C PRO A 80 14.36 -8.07 0.13
N ASN A 81 14.24 -7.06 0.99
CA ASN A 81 15.19 -5.96 1.01
C ASN A 81 16.51 -6.51 1.59
N GLU A 82 17.62 -6.48 0.84
CA GLU A 82 18.92 -7.00 1.31
C GLU A 82 19.38 -6.35 2.64
N THR A 83 18.86 -5.17 2.95
CA THR A 83 19.13 -4.41 4.18
C THR A 83 18.29 -4.85 5.39
N ALA A 84 17.21 -5.61 5.22
CA ALA A 84 16.38 -6.09 6.33
C ALA A 84 16.93 -7.36 7.02
N SER A 85 17.94 -8.03 6.43
CA SER A 85 18.55 -9.24 6.98
C SER A 85 19.66 -9.01 8.01
N ARG A 86 19.95 -7.76 8.42
CA ARG A 86 20.86 -7.46 9.53
C ARG A 86 20.13 -7.00 10.78
N LYS A 87 19.41 -7.92 11.42
CA LYS A 87 19.17 -7.87 12.88
C LYS A 87 19.04 -9.31 13.35
N ASP A 88 20.19 -9.93 13.56
CA ASP A 88 20.40 -11.06 14.48
C ASP A 88 21.92 -11.22 14.63
N SER A 89 22.49 -10.56 15.64
CA SER A 89 23.81 -10.83 16.24
C SER A 89 23.84 -10.23 17.64
#